data_AF-A0A564Q2G6-F1
#
_entry.id   AF-A0A564Q2G6-F1
#
_cell.length_a   1.000
_cell.length_b   1.000
_cell.length_c   1.000
_cell.angle_alpha   90.00
_cell.angle_beta   90.00
_cell.angle_gamma   90.00
#
_symmetry.space_group_name_H-M   'P 1'
#
loop_
_entity.id
_entity.type
_entity.pdbx_description
1 polymer ?
#
loop_
_entity_poly.entity_id
_entity_poly.type
_entity_poly.pdbx_seq_one_letter_code
_entity_poly.pdbx_strand_id
1 'polypeptide(L)'
;MKKEGKGGEGFIDAFLEALNVQVIPFDRECAKIASKSAIGRWDFKDNARDYMIGSLAVKLGYLIITSNTKDFEWIEEGLLFTPEEFSELLGKLMG
;
A
#
# COMPACT_ATOMS: atom_id res chain seq x y z
N MET A 1 -35.91 14.06 -16.50
CA MET A 1 -34.60 13.66 -17.08
C MET A 1 -34.12 12.41 -16.37
N LYS A 2 -34.21 11.25 -17.02
CA LYS A 2 -33.56 10.02 -16.53
C LYS A 2 -32.05 10.22 -16.68
N LYS A 3 -31.28 10.17 -15.59
CA LYS A 3 -29.82 10.01 -15.67
C LYS A 3 -29.52 8.53 -15.56
N GLU A 4 -29.41 7.90 -16.72
CA GLU A 4 -28.93 6.54 -16.89
C GLU A 4 -27.43 6.47 -16.55
N GLY A 5 -27.02 5.52 -15.69
CA GLY A 5 -25.76 4.80 -15.82
C GLY A 5 -24.41 5.42 -15.41
N LYS A 6 -24.31 6.29 -14.38
CA LYS A 6 -23.01 6.86 -13.92
C LYS A 6 -22.68 6.64 -12.42
N GLY A 7 -23.15 5.57 -11.81
CA GLY A 7 -23.26 5.49 -10.34
C GLY A 7 -22.05 4.95 -9.54
N GLY A 8 -21.06 4.30 -10.17
CA GLY A 8 -19.99 3.59 -9.46
C GLY A 8 -18.61 4.21 -9.60
N GLU A 9 -18.06 4.17 -10.81
CA GLU A 9 -16.68 4.60 -11.09
C GLU A 9 -16.47 6.09 -10.79
N GLY A 10 -17.38 6.95 -11.26
CA GLY A 10 -17.29 8.40 -10.99
C GLY A 10 -17.45 8.78 -9.52
N PHE A 11 -18.07 7.92 -8.69
CA PHE A 11 -18.09 8.11 -7.24
C PHE A 11 -16.74 7.74 -6.60
N ILE A 12 -16.14 6.62 -7.04
CA ILE A 12 -14.83 6.17 -6.56
C ILE A 12 -13.76 7.20 -6.90
N ASP A 13 -13.72 7.70 -8.13
CA ASP A 13 -12.75 8.70 -8.56
C ASP A 13 -12.84 9.98 -7.72
N ALA A 14 -14.06 10.49 -7.52
CA ALA A 14 -14.30 11.68 -6.70
C ALA A 14 -13.90 11.44 -5.22
N PHE A 15 -14.10 10.23 -4.70
CA PHE A 15 -13.72 9.89 -3.33
C PHE A 15 -12.19 9.82 -3.15
N LEU A 16 -11.48 9.22 -4.11
CA LEU A 16 -10.01 9.18 -4.11
C LEU A 16 -9.42 10.59 -4.21
N GLU A 17 -9.99 11.44 -5.08
CA GLU A 17 -9.59 12.84 -5.22
C GLU A 17 -9.81 13.63 -3.92
N ALA A 18 -10.98 13.47 -3.28
CA ALA A 18 -11.29 14.15 -2.02
C ALA A 18 -10.35 13.77 -0.86
N LEU A 19 -9.83 12.55 -0.86
CA LEU A 19 -8.84 12.07 0.10
C LEU A 19 -7.39 12.37 -0.30
N ASN A 20 -7.17 13.03 -1.45
CA ASN A 20 -5.86 13.26 -2.04
C ASN A 20 -5.05 11.95 -2.21
N VAL A 21 -5.74 10.86 -2.55
CA VAL A 21 -5.14 9.54 -2.76
C VAL A 21 -4.62 9.45 -4.19
N GLN A 22 -3.32 9.16 -4.33
CA GLN A 22 -2.71 8.87 -5.61
C GLN A 22 -2.76 7.36 -5.89
N VAL A 23 -3.42 6.96 -6.98
CA VAL A 23 -3.42 5.56 -7.45
C VAL A 23 -2.22 5.33 -8.36
N ILE A 24 -1.33 4.41 -7.96
CA ILE A 24 -0.12 4.09 -8.75
C ILE A 24 -0.29 2.72 -9.43
N PRO A 25 -0.01 2.62 -10.74
CA PRO A 25 -0.03 1.33 -11.44
C PRO A 25 1.03 0.36 -10.92
N PHE A 26 0.66 -0.91 -10.81
CA PHE A 26 1.61 -1.99 -10.56
C PHE A 26 2.34 -2.37 -11.85
N ASP A 27 3.66 -2.28 -11.85
CA ASP A 27 4.46 -2.52 -13.05
C ASP A 27 5.46 -3.67 -12.92
N ARG A 28 6.24 -3.87 -13.98
CA ARG A 28 7.20 -4.99 -14.07
C ARG A 28 8.27 -4.94 -12.98
N GLU A 29 8.66 -3.76 -12.53
CA GLU A 29 9.65 -3.62 -11.46
C GLU A 29 9.06 -4.05 -10.12
N CYS A 30 7.81 -3.64 -9.84
CA CYS A 30 7.07 -4.10 -8.67
C CYS A 30 6.94 -5.65 -8.68
N ALA A 31 6.62 -6.24 -9.83
CA ALA A 31 6.54 -7.70 -9.98
C ALA A 31 7.87 -8.42 -9.66
N LYS A 32 9.02 -7.84 -10.07
CA LYS A 32 10.34 -8.41 -9.76
C LYS A 32 10.64 -8.34 -8.27
N ILE A 33 10.35 -7.20 -7.63
CA ILE A 33 10.56 -7.00 -6.19
C ILE A 33 9.68 -7.98 -5.40
N ALA A 34 8.36 -8.01 -5.69
CA ALA A 34 7.41 -8.92 -5.08
C ALA A 34 7.87 -10.39 -5.17
N SER A 35 8.27 -10.82 -6.36
CA SER A 35 8.77 -12.19 -6.59
C SER A 35 10.03 -12.48 -5.77
N LYS A 36 10.98 -11.55 -5.73
CA LYS A 36 12.23 -11.71 -4.97
C LYS A 36 11.95 -11.79 -3.46
N SER A 37 11.03 -10.98 -2.95
CA SER A 37 10.67 -10.96 -1.53
C SER A 37 9.97 -12.24 -1.06
N ALA A 38 9.26 -12.93 -1.96
CA ALA A 38 8.62 -14.20 -1.64
C ALA A 38 9.56 -15.42 -1.66
N ILE A 39 10.75 -15.30 -2.28
CA ILE A 39 11.74 -16.39 -2.28
C ILE A 39 12.16 -16.68 -0.83
N GLY A 40 12.07 -17.95 -0.44
CA GLY A 40 12.40 -18.40 0.92
C GLY A 40 11.20 -18.39 1.88
N ARG A 41 10.16 -17.59 1.62
CA ARG A 41 8.89 -17.58 2.38
C ARG A 41 7.87 -18.57 1.81
N TRP A 42 7.85 -18.73 0.48
CA TRP A 42 7.02 -19.70 -0.25
C TRP A 42 5.51 -19.59 0.00
N ASP A 43 5.06 -18.41 0.41
CA ASP A 43 3.68 -18.06 0.80
C ASP A 43 3.02 -17.11 -0.22
N PHE A 44 3.64 -16.88 -1.38
CA PHE A 44 3.17 -15.91 -2.37
C PHE A 44 1.70 -16.10 -2.78
N LYS A 45 1.23 -17.35 -2.84
CA LYS A 45 -0.16 -17.66 -3.20
C LYS A 45 -1.16 -17.03 -2.24
N ASP A 46 -0.83 -17.03 -0.96
CA ASP A 46 -1.71 -16.58 0.11
C ASP A 46 -1.56 -15.07 0.36
N ASN A 47 -0.37 -14.52 0.11
CA ASN A 47 0.02 -13.13 0.42
C ASN A 47 0.30 -12.27 -0.83
N ALA A 48 -0.21 -12.63 -2.01
CA ALA A 48 0.11 -11.97 -3.28
C ALA A 48 -0.15 -10.45 -3.26
N ARG A 49 -1.26 -10.03 -2.63
CA ARG A 49 -1.63 -8.62 -2.51
C ARG A 49 -0.63 -7.85 -1.68
N ASP A 50 -0.21 -8.40 -0.54
CA ASP A 50 0.74 -7.74 0.36
C ASP A 50 2.12 -7.63 -0.29
N TYR A 51 2.55 -8.65 -1.03
CA TYR A 51 3.74 -8.54 -1.87
C TYR A 51 3.61 -7.44 -2.94
N MET A 52 2.43 -7.29 -3.56
CA MET A 52 2.21 -6.22 -4.53
C MET A 52 2.30 -4.83 -3.88
N ILE A 53 1.59 -4.61 -2.76
CA ILE A 53 1.59 -3.35 -2.01
C ILE A 53 3.01 -3.03 -1.51
N GLY A 54 3.66 -4.00 -0.87
CA GLY A 54 5.00 -3.82 -0.30
C GLY A 54 6.04 -3.56 -1.39
N SER A 55 5.92 -4.22 -2.54
CA SER A 55 6.87 -4.01 -3.65
C SER A 55 6.79 -2.61 -4.23
N LEU A 56 5.58 -2.03 -4.26
CA LEU A 56 5.37 -0.66 -4.69
C LEU A 56 5.97 0.32 -3.67
N ALA A 57 5.75 0.08 -2.38
CA ALA A 57 6.33 0.89 -1.31
C ALA A 57 7.86 0.88 -1.35
N VAL A 58 8.47 -0.31 -1.48
CA VAL A 58 9.93 -0.47 -1.63
C VAL A 58 10.45 0.28 -2.86
N LYS A 59 9.77 0.14 -4.01
CA LYS A 59 10.16 0.84 -5.23
C LYS A 59 10.16 2.36 -5.07
N LEU A 60 9.18 2.90 -4.36
CA LEU A 60 9.00 4.35 -4.19
C LEU A 60 9.72 4.92 -2.95
N GLY A 61 10.26 4.06 -2.07
CA GLY A 61 10.80 4.48 -0.78
C GLY A 61 9.73 5.03 0.18
N TYR A 62 8.50 4.50 0.10
CA TYR A 62 7.36 4.96 0.89
C TYR A 62 7.18 4.13 2.16
N LEU A 63 6.60 4.77 3.18
CA LEU A 63 6.17 4.12 4.40
C LEU A 63 4.93 3.25 4.13
N ILE A 64 4.88 2.08 4.77
CA ILE A 64 3.69 1.25 4.85
C ILE A 64 3.07 1.45 6.23
N ILE A 65 1.81 1.87 6.26
CA ILE A 65 1.04 2.02 7.49
C ILE A 65 -0.08 0.97 7.48
N THR A 66 0.01 -0.02 8.36
CA THR A 66 -0.93 -1.15 8.40
C THR A 66 -0.97 -1.81 9.77
N SER A 67 -2.13 -2.32 10.18
CA SER A 67 -2.23 -3.19 11.36
C SER A 67 -1.75 -4.62 11.07
N ASN A 68 -1.60 -5.01 9.80
CA ASN A 68 -1.09 -6.31 9.39
C ASN A 68 0.42 -6.24 9.15
N THR A 69 1.22 -6.02 10.19
CA THR A 69 2.68 -5.87 10.03
C THR A 69 3.38 -7.18 9.68
N LYS A 70 2.83 -8.32 10.12
CA LYS A 70 3.41 -9.65 9.94
C LYS A 70 3.70 -9.99 8.47
N ASP A 71 2.75 -9.72 7.58
CA ASP A 71 2.91 -10.04 6.15
C ASP A 71 3.88 -9.10 5.42
N PHE A 72 4.34 -8.05 6.11
CA PHE A 72 5.31 -7.06 5.64
C PHE A 72 6.64 -7.09 6.41
N GLU A 73 6.91 -8.10 7.24
CA GLU A 73 8.19 -8.25 7.98
C GLU A 73 9.44 -8.31 7.07
N TRP A 74 9.25 -8.44 5.76
CA TRP A 74 10.30 -8.42 4.76
C TRP A 74 10.72 -7.01 4.31
N ILE A 75 9.97 -5.99 4.72
CA ILE A 75 10.24 -4.58 4.48
C ILE A 75 11.30 -4.11 5.48
N GLU A 76 12.15 -3.16 5.06
CA GLU A 76 13.18 -2.58 5.91
C GLU A 76 12.59 -1.97 7.18
N GLU A 77 13.28 -2.18 8.31
CA GLU A 77 12.90 -1.60 9.59
C GLU A 77 12.89 -0.06 9.49
N GLY A 78 11.83 0.57 10.01
CA GLY A 78 11.62 2.01 9.87
C GLY A 78 10.84 2.44 8.61
N LEU A 79 10.46 1.51 7.73
CA LEU A 79 9.52 1.75 6.63
C LEU A 79 8.14 1.12 6.87
N LEU A 80 7.95 0.38 7.96
CA LEU A 80 6.70 -0.28 8.34
C LEU A 80 6.24 0.22 9.70
N PHE A 81 5.01 0.72 9.77
CA PHE A 81 4.39 1.22 10.99
C PHE A 81 2.95 0.71 11.12
N THR A 82 2.52 0.52 12.35
CA THR A 82 1.09 0.51 12.68
C THR A 82 0.53 1.93 12.63
N PRO A 83 -0.81 2.11 12.48
CA PRO A 83 -1.43 3.42 12.57
C PRO A 83 -1.09 4.18 13.87
N GLU A 84 -1.03 3.47 14.99
CA GLU A 84 -0.69 4.02 16.30
C GLU A 84 0.76 4.52 16.33
N GLU A 85 1.72 3.69 15.91
CA GLU A 85 3.14 4.07 15.85
C GLU A 85 3.36 5.26 14.91
N PHE A 86 2.67 5.30 13.77
CA PHE A 86 2.77 6.42 12.84
C PHE A 86 2.20 7.71 13.45
N SER A 87 1.08 7.63 14.19
CA SER A 87 0.51 8.80 14.89
C SER A 87 1.46 9.33 15.96
N GLU A 88 2.13 8.45 16.71
CA GLU A 88 3.14 8.85 17.69
C GLU A 88 4.36 9.51 17.03
N LEU A 89 4.82 8.97 15.89
CA LEU A 89 5.91 9.55 15.11
C LEU A 89 5.57 10.97 14.65
N LEU A 90 4.37 11.18 14.11
CA LEU A 90 3.90 12.51 13.71
C LEU A 90 3.84 13.48 14.89
N GLY A 91 3.34 13.04 16.04
CA GLY A 91 3.30 13.85 17.25
C GLY A 91 4.68 14.32 17.71
N LYS A 92 5.71 13.46 17.59
CA LYS A 92 7.10 13.81 17.91
C LYS A 92 7.75 14.76 16.90
N LEU A 93 7.35 14.70 15.63
CA LEU A 93 7.92 15.55 14.56
C LEU A 93 7.28 16.94 14.53
N MET A 94 6.04 17.07 15.00
CA MET A 94 5.26 18.31 14.96
C MET A 94 5.28 19.10 16.28
N GLY A 95 5.78 18.51 17.37
CA GLY A 95 5.95 19.15 18.68
C GLY A 95 7.36 19.67 18.89
#